data_AF-A0A0W0H3M0-F1
#
_entry.id   AF-A0A0W0H3M0-F1
#
_cell.length_a   1.000
_cell.length_b   1.000
_cell.length_c   1.000
_cell.angle_alpha   90.00
_cell.angle_beta   90.00
_cell.angle_gamma   90.00
#
_symmetry.space_group_name_H-M   'P 1'
#
loop_
_entity.id
_entity.type
_entity.pdbx_description
1 polymer ?
#
loop_
_entity_poly.entity_id
_entity_poly.type
_entity_poly.pdbx_seq_one_letter_code
_entity_poly.pdbx_strand_id
1 'polypeptide(L)'
;MDNAMKSRCPSCGHIPIRIPPTHKCPECGVFSHEWLIYDWESFASSRRQHLICNILIIIMAVINLVALVTFESSNGFLWVLNVLSIPATISLFVCLSDLRGKAEYEGHTSSAVLPWFSGFSGF
;
A
#
# COMPACT_ATOMS: atom_id res chain seq x y z
N MET A 1 -1.30 -8.10 25.41
CA MET A 1 -0.48 -8.15 24.19
C MET A 1 -0.72 -6.85 23.48
N ASP A 2 0.11 -5.87 23.77
CA ASP A 2 -0.11 -4.50 23.31
C ASP A 2 0.50 -4.39 21.91
N ASN A 3 -0.33 -4.64 20.89
CA ASN A 3 0.00 -4.39 19.48
C ASN A 3 0.00 -2.87 19.22
N ALA A 4 0.79 -2.11 19.97
CA ALA A 4 0.97 -0.69 19.74
C ALA A 4 1.83 -0.52 18.48
N MET A 5 1.25 0.13 17.47
CA MET A 5 1.91 0.50 16.22
C MET A 5 3.26 1.17 16.52
N LYS A 6 4.36 0.49 16.21
CA LYS A 6 5.72 0.98 16.48
C LYS A 6 6.05 2.11 15.52
N SER A 7 6.13 3.33 16.05
CA SER A 7 6.39 4.54 15.29
C SER A 7 7.62 5.27 15.83
N ARG A 8 8.34 5.97 14.96
CA ARG A 8 9.51 6.77 15.32
C ARG A 8 9.45 8.15 14.70
N CYS A 9 10.06 9.12 15.38
CA CYS A 9 10.16 10.48 14.87
C CYS A 9 11.03 10.50 13.61
N PRO A 10 10.58 11.11 12.50
CA PRO A 10 11.37 11.15 11.27
C PRO A 10 12.62 12.03 11.38
N SER A 11 12.64 13.00 12.30
CA SER A 11 13.76 13.94 12.42
C SER A 11 14.89 13.42 13.32
N CYS A 12 14.57 12.81 14.45
CA CYS A 12 15.57 12.39 15.45
C CYS A 12 15.55 10.89 15.76
N GLY A 13 14.62 10.12 15.20
CA GLY A 13 14.51 8.67 15.43
C GLY A 13 13.92 8.27 16.79
N HIS A 14 13.52 9.21 17.64
CA HIS A 14 12.92 8.93 18.95
C HIS A 14 11.69 8.02 18.82
N ILE A 15 11.61 6.99 19.67
CA ILE A 15 10.52 6.00 19.71
C ILE A 15 9.66 6.28 20.95
N PRO A 16 8.51 6.95 20.80
CA PRO A 16 7.64 7.23 21.92
C PRO A 16 6.78 6.01 22.25
N ILE A 17 6.35 5.90 23.52
CA ILE A 17 5.39 4.87 23.96
C ILE A 17 4.01 5.10 23.31
N ARG A 18 3.64 6.36 23.09
CA ARG A 18 2.45 6.79 22.32
C ARG A 18 2.76 8.06 21.55
N ILE A 19 2.23 8.19 20.32
CA ILE A 19 2.34 9.42 19.55
C ILE A 19 1.64 10.54 20.35
N PRO A 20 2.35 11.64 20.68
CA PRO A 20 1.75 12.73 21.43
C PRO A 20 0.62 13.36 20.60
N PRO A 21 -0.51 13.74 21.23
CA PRO A 21 -1.66 14.32 20.51
C PRO A 21 -1.32 15.64 19.80
N THR A 22 -0.24 16.30 20.22
CA THR A 22 0.29 17.51 19.60
C THR A 22 1.11 17.24 18.34
N HIS A 23 1.39 15.97 18.01
CA HIS A 23 2.27 15.54 16.92
C HIS A 23 3.69 16.13 16.96
N LYS A 24 4.08 16.73 18.09
CA LYS A 24 5.43 17.24 18.34
C LYS A 24 6.26 16.17 19.05
N CYS A 25 7.46 15.91 18.53
CA CYS A 25 8.39 15.01 19.20
C CYS A 25 8.80 15.57 20.57
N PRO A 26 8.76 14.78 21.65
CA PRO A 26 9.15 15.25 22.98
C PRO A 26 10.67 15.50 23.11
N GLU A 27 11.50 14.86 22.28
CA GLU A 27 12.96 15.07 22.31
C GLU A 27 13.42 16.26 21.48
N CYS A 28 13.04 16.32 20.19
CA CYS A 28 13.54 17.37 19.29
C CYS A 28 12.57 18.56 19.15
N GLY A 29 11.36 18.48 19.71
CA GLY A 29 10.35 19.54 19.63
C GLY A 29 9.74 19.77 18.24
N VAL A 30 10.23 19.05 17.22
CA VAL A 30 9.77 19.18 15.83
C VAL A 30 8.38 18.56 15.68
N PHE A 31 7.49 19.31 15.03
CA PHE A 31 6.17 18.81 14.62
C PHE A 31 6.31 17.91 13.39
N SER A 32 5.73 16.71 13.45
CA SER A 32 5.61 15.84 12.29
C SER A 32 4.19 15.33 12.14
N HIS A 33 3.59 15.61 10.99
CA HIS A 33 2.24 15.13 10.68
C HIS A 33 2.21 13.61 10.53
N GLU A 34 3.20 13.03 9.84
CA GLU A 34 3.35 11.59 9.66
C GLU A 34 4.56 11.10 10.47
N TRP A 35 4.34 10.10 11.31
CA TRP A 35 5.42 9.40 12.02
C TRP A 35 5.82 8.16 11.23
N LEU A 36 7.11 7.83 11.18
CA LEU A 36 7.58 6.65 10.46
C LEU A 36 7.21 5.39 11.24
N ILE A 37 6.36 4.56 10.65
CA ILE A 37 6.02 3.25 11.19
C ILE A 37 7.14 2.29 10.78
N TYR A 38 7.83 1.71 11.77
CA TYR A 38 8.96 0.81 11.52
C TYR A 38 8.64 -0.66 11.82
N ASP A 39 7.36 -0.99 11.92
CA ASP A 39 6.91 -2.38 12.04
C ASP A 39 6.95 -3.10 10.68
N TRP A 40 8.02 -3.86 10.46
CA TRP A 40 8.20 -4.65 9.24
C TRP A 40 7.12 -5.72 9.08
N GLU A 41 6.68 -6.37 10.15
CA GLU A 41 5.72 -7.48 10.04
C GLU A 41 4.35 -6.97 9.58
N SER A 42 3.90 -5.87 10.17
CA SER A 42 2.69 -5.17 9.74
C SER A 42 2.79 -4.69 8.29
N PHE A 43 3.90 -4.02 7.92
CA PHE A 43 4.14 -3.56 6.55
C PHE A 43 4.14 -4.70 5.53
N ALA A 44 4.88 -5.78 5.81
CA ALA A 44 4.97 -6.94 4.95
C ALA A 44 3.62 -7.65 4.81
N SER A 45 2.82 -7.70 5.88
CA SER A 45 1.47 -8.28 5.82
C SER A 45 0.55 -7.49 4.88
N SER A 46 0.58 -6.15 4.96
CA SER A 46 -0.19 -5.29 4.06
C SER A 46 0.28 -5.41 2.60
N ARG A 47 1.60 -5.39 2.36
CA ARG A 47 2.16 -5.59 1.01
C ARG A 47 1.79 -6.95 0.42
N ARG A 48 1.76 -8.02 1.22
CA ARG A 48 1.28 -9.33 0.78
C ARG A 48 -0.21 -9.30 0.42
N GLN A 49 -1.03 -8.62 1.23
CA GLN A 49 -2.45 -8.45 0.92
C GLN A 49 -2.65 -7.70 -0.41
N HIS A 50 -1.87 -6.63 -0.65
CA HIS A 50 -1.89 -5.91 -1.91
C HIS A 50 -1.49 -6.78 -3.10
N LEU A 51 -0.48 -7.64 -2.94
CA LEU A 51 -0.11 -8.62 -3.97
C LEU A 51 -1.28 -9.55 -4.31
N ILE A 52 -1.95 -10.11 -3.30
CA ILE A 52 -3.11 -10.97 -3.51
C ILE A 52 -4.21 -10.22 -4.28
N CYS A 53 -4.55 -9.00 -3.85
CA CYS A 53 -5.55 -8.18 -4.54
C CYS A 53 -5.15 -7.88 -6.00
N ASN A 54 -3.91 -7.49 -6.25
CA ASN A 54 -3.42 -7.22 -7.61
C ASN A 54 -3.47 -8.47 -8.50
N ILE A 55 -3.09 -9.64 -7.98
CA ILE A 55 -3.18 -10.91 -8.70
C ILE A 55 -4.63 -11.22 -9.07
N LEU A 56 -5.57 -11.06 -8.13
CA LEU A 56 -7.00 -11.28 -8.38
C LEU A 56 -7.53 -10.34 -9.46
N ILE A 57 -7.16 -9.05 -9.42
CA ILE A 57 -7.56 -8.07 -10.44
C ILE A 57 -7.02 -8.48 -11.81
N ILE A 58 -5.75 -8.91 -11.90
CA ILE A 58 -5.15 -9.36 -13.16
C ILE A 58 -5.86 -10.60 -13.70
N ILE A 59 -6.14 -11.60 -12.85
CA ILE A 59 -6.87 -12.81 -13.25
C ILE A 59 -8.26 -12.45 -13.79
N MET A 60 -9.00 -11.60 -13.09
CA MET A 60 -10.32 -11.15 -13.52
C MET A 60 -10.27 -10.37 -14.84
N ALA A 61 -9.28 -9.50 -15.02
CA ALA A 61 -9.07 -8.77 -16.27
C ALA A 61 -8.76 -9.72 -17.44
N VAL A 62 -7.93 -10.75 -17.23
CA VAL A 62 -7.63 -11.76 -18.26
C VAL A 62 -8.90 -12.53 -18.65
N ILE A 63 -9.68 -13.01 -17.68
CA ILE A 63 -10.95 -13.71 -17.94
C ILE A 63 -11.91 -12.81 -18.72
N ASN A 64 -12.05 -11.54 -18.30
CA ASN A 64 -12.89 -10.56 -18.97
C ASN A 64 -12.45 -10.29 -20.42
N LEU A 65 -11.14 -10.15 -20.66
CA LEU A 65 -10.59 -9.96 -21.99
C LEU A 65 -10.82 -11.19 -22.90
N VAL A 66 -10.63 -12.40 -22.38
CA VAL A 66 -10.94 -13.64 -23.11
C VAL A 66 -12.42 -13.71 -23.48
N ALA A 67 -13.32 -13.38 -22.54
CA ALA A 67 -14.75 -13.35 -22.80
C ALA A 67 -15.14 -12.31 -23.86
N LEU A 68 -14.62 -11.08 -23.75
CA LEU A 68 -14.86 -10.01 -24.73
C LEU A 68 -14.47 -10.42 -26.15
N VAL A 69 -13.31 -11.04 -26.30
CA VAL A 69 -12.81 -11.51 -27.60
C VAL A 69 -13.63 -12.69 -28.11
N THR A 70 -13.95 -13.66 -27.25
CA THR A 70 -14.71 -14.87 -27.63
C THR A 70 -16.15 -14.55 -28.05
N PHE A 71 -16.78 -13.57 -27.42
CA PHE A 71 -18.16 -13.15 -27.70
C PHE A 71 -18.24 -11.96 -28.68
N GLU A 72 -17.13 -11.52 -29.27
CA GLU A 72 -17.05 -10.35 -30.17
C GLU A 72 -17.76 -9.10 -29.61
N SER A 73 -17.64 -8.88 -28.30
CA SER A 73 -18.39 -7.83 -27.60
C SER A 73 -17.75 -6.46 -27.80
N SER A 74 -18.53 -5.51 -28.31
CA SER A 74 -18.18 -4.10 -28.45
C SER A 74 -18.43 -3.27 -27.19
N ASN A 75 -18.69 -3.92 -26.05
CA ASN A 75 -19.01 -3.23 -24.80
C ASN A 75 -17.80 -2.45 -24.26
N GLY A 76 -17.77 -1.15 -24.52
CA GLY A 76 -16.67 -0.25 -24.14
C GLY A 76 -16.38 -0.23 -22.64
N PHE A 77 -17.37 -0.45 -21.76
CA PHE A 77 -17.15 -0.48 -20.31
C PHE A 77 -16.24 -1.64 -19.89
N LEU A 78 -16.48 -2.84 -20.45
CA LEU A 78 -15.66 -4.01 -20.16
C LEU A 78 -14.24 -3.86 -20.73
N TRP A 79 -14.07 -3.16 -21.84
CA TRP A 79 -12.76 -2.79 -22.37
C TRP A 79 -12.01 -1.82 -21.46
N VAL A 80 -12.70 -0.81 -20.91
CA VAL A 80 -12.12 0.13 -19.95
C VAL A 80 -11.71 -0.56 -18.65
N LEU A 81 -12.48 -1.54 -18.17
CA LEU A 81 -12.10 -2.32 -16.98
C LEU A 81 -10.75 -3.04 -17.15
N ASN A 82 -10.40 -3.48 -18.36
CA ASN A 82 -9.10 -4.10 -18.61
C ASN A 82 -7.93 -3.12 -18.43
N VAL A 83 -8.15 -1.80 -18.52
CA VAL A 83 -7.12 -0.78 -18.26
C VAL A 83 -6.65 -0.82 -16.81
N LEU A 84 -7.49 -1.28 -15.87
CA LEU A 84 -7.12 -1.46 -14.46
C LEU A 84 -6.01 -2.50 -14.25
N SER A 85 -5.74 -3.36 -15.23
CA SER A 85 -4.61 -4.30 -15.19
C SER A 85 -3.25 -3.59 -15.20
N ILE A 86 -3.15 -2.39 -15.79
CA ILE A 86 -1.90 -1.62 -15.86
C ILE A 86 -1.43 -1.19 -14.46
N PRO A 87 -2.20 -0.41 -13.68
CA PRO A 87 -1.79 -0.03 -12.33
C PRO A 87 -1.67 -1.24 -11.39
N ALA A 88 -2.49 -2.29 -11.57
CA ALA A 88 -2.35 -3.54 -10.81
C ALA A 88 -0.98 -4.21 -11.05
N THR A 89 -0.53 -4.23 -12.30
CA THR A 89 0.77 -4.81 -12.69
C THR A 89 1.93 -4.00 -12.13
N ILE A 90 1.89 -2.67 -12.26
CA ILE A 90 2.92 -1.79 -11.68
C ILE A 90 2.98 -1.96 -10.16
N SER A 91 1.83 -1.95 -9.49
CA SER A 91 1.72 -2.14 -8.04
C SER A 91 2.26 -3.51 -7.60
N LEU A 92 2.04 -4.55 -8.40
CA LEU A 92 2.57 -5.89 -8.14
C LEU A 92 4.11 -5.91 -8.15
N PHE A 93 4.74 -5.28 -9.14
CA PHE A 93 6.21 -5.20 -9.19
C PHE A 93 6.79 -4.40 -8.02
N VAL A 94 6.18 -3.26 -7.66
CA VAL A 94 6.60 -2.47 -6.50
C VAL A 94 6.49 -3.27 -5.21
N CYS A 95 5.35 -3.95 -4.99
CA CYS A 95 5.17 -4.75 -3.77
C CYS A 95 6.17 -5.92 -3.69
N LEU A 96 6.52 -6.54 -4.81
CA LEU A 96 7.55 -7.58 -4.85
C LEU A 96 8.94 -7.02 -4.53
N SER A 97 9.27 -5.84 -5.07
CA SER A 97 10.53 -5.15 -4.78
C SER A 97 10.63 -4.81 -3.29
N ASP A 98 9.59 -4.20 -2.72
CA ASP A 98 9.51 -3.82 -1.31
C ASP A 98 9.70 -5.03 -0.38
N LEU A 99 9.05 -6.16 -0.69
CA LEU A 99 9.18 -7.38 0.12
C LEU A 99 10.56 -8.04 0.04
N ARG A 100 11.27 -7.86 -1.07
CA ARG A 100 12.66 -8.33 -1.22
C ARG A 100 13.64 -7.43 -0.47
N GLY A 101 13.36 -6.12 -0.40
CA GLY A 101 14.18 -5.10 0.24
C GLY A 101 14.13 -5.07 1.78
N LYS A 102 13.90 -6.20 2.47
CA LYS A 102 13.78 -6.23 3.95
C LYS A 102 14.98 -5.58 4.66
N ALA A 103 16.18 -5.75 4.12
CA ALA A 103 17.42 -5.22 4.70
C ALA A 103 17.53 -3.69 4.62
N GLU A 104 16.81 -3.06 3.68
CA GLU A 104 16.82 -1.61 3.41
C GLU A 104 15.60 -0.92 4.02
N TYR A 105 14.82 -1.62 4.84
CA TYR A 105 13.58 -1.08 5.37
C TYR A 105 13.83 -0.10 6.51
N GLU A 106 13.66 1.19 6.21
CA GLU A 106 13.80 2.29 7.16
C GLU A 106 12.46 2.73 7.79
N GLY A 107 11.40 1.96 7.57
CA GLY A 107 10.05 2.33 7.96
C GLY A 107 9.30 3.08 6.85
N HIS A 108 8.01 3.26 7.05
CA HIS A 108 7.10 3.81 6.04
C HIS A 108 6.13 4.82 6.66
N THR A 109 5.59 5.70 5.82
CA THR A 109 4.49 6.58 6.18
C THR A 109 3.16 5.83 6.13
N SER A 110 2.16 6.28 6.88
CA SER A 110 0.81 5.65 6.86
C SER A 110 0.19 5.61 5.46
N SER A 111 0.48 6.61 4.63
CA SER A 111 0.02 6.71 3.25
C SER A 111 0.63 5.65 2.33
N ALA A 112 1.83 5.14 2.62
CA ALA A 112 2.49 4.11 1.82
C ALA A 112 1.77 2.75 1.86
N VAL A 113 0.90 2.53 2.84
CA VAL A 113 0.14 1.28 3.06
C VAL A 113 -1.18 1.26 2.27
N LEU A 114 -1.59 2.39 1.68
CA LEU A 114 -2.87 2.46 0.98
C LEU A 114 -2.79 1.77 -0.39
N PRO A 115 -3.81 0.96 -0.77
CA PRO A 115 -3.85 0.36 -2.10
C PRO A 115 -4.05 1.45 -3.16
N TRP A 116 -3.50 1.25 -4.35
CA TRP A 116 -3.60 2.23 -5.46
C TRP A 116 -5.05 2.52 -5.84
N PHE A 117 -5.97 1.59 -5.56
CA PHE A 117 -7.39 1.76 -5.83
C PHE A 117 -8.18 2.46 -4.72
N SER A 118 -7.56 2.78 -3.58
CA SER A 118 -8.20 3.56 -2.49
C SER A 118 -8.61 4.97 -2.92
N GLY A 119 -7.95 5.55 -3.93
CA GLY A 119 -8.35 6.84 -4.52
C GLY A 119 -9.67 6.79 -5.29
N PHE A 120 -10.13 5.62 -5.72
CA PHE A 120 -11.40 5.48 -6.45
C PHE A 120 -12.61 5.37 -5.52
N SER A 121 -12.41 5.10 -4.21
CA SER A 121 -13.53 4.89 -3.29
C SER A 121 -14.16 6.16 -2.74
N GLY A 122 -13.63 7.36 -3.03
CA GLY A 122 -14.34 8.63 -2.82
C GLY A 122 -15.06 8.82 -1.48
N PHE A 123 -14.53 8.26 -0.40
CA PHE A 123 -15.01 8.39 0.98
C PHE A 123 -13.86 8.79 1.89
#